data_AF-A0A4S3M5A6-F1
#
_entry.id   AF-A0A4S3M5A6-F1
#
_cell.length_a   1.000
_cell.length_b   1.000
_cell.length_c   1.000
_cell.angle_alpha   90.00
_cell.angle_beta   90.00
_cell.angle_gamma   90.00
#
_symmetry.space_group_name_H-M   'P 1'
#
loop_
_entity.id
_entity.type
_entity.pdbx_description
1 polymer ?
#
loop_
_entity_poly.entity_id
_entity_poly.type
_entity_poly.pdbx_seq_one_letter_code
_entity_poly.pdbx_strand_id
1 'polypeptide(L)'
;MQNLIAALDRGLSPIERGFALLAGLCAMLVMAMVCAEVLGRSLFNHPFRGTIDIVEQLMAIIVAMGIAYCQSHFGNVRMTLLSNRLNGRAQWLSETFALLIAWLVALALTKGSYLNLMRALRNGGDTPEIRIPLWIGIAVVTCALGLLLIRISIQLAEALRLVAQPKSGSSVFAHMTDDAIETNPYE
;
A
#
# COMPACT_ATOMS: atom_id res chain seq x y z
N MET A 1 13.58 -13.52 18.90
CA MET A 1 13.14 -12.36 18.11
C MET A 1 12.90 -12.68 16.64
N GLN A 2 13.80 -13.38 15.93
CA GLN A 2 13.59 -13.83 14.53
C GLN A 2 12.22 -14.46 14.29
N ASN A 3 11.90 -15.46 15.09
CA ASN A 3 10.67 -16.24 14.92
C ASN A 3 9.41 -15.38 15.13
N LEU A 4 9.49 -14.31 15.92
CA LEU A 4 8.36 -13.41 16.17
C LEU A 4 8.11 -12.49 14.97
N ILE A 5 9.17 -11.88 14.42
CA ILE A 5 9.08 -11.01 13.23
C ILE A 5 8.61 -11.83 12.02
N ALA A 6 9.19 -13.03 11.83
CA ALA A 6 8.78 -13.93 10.77
C ALA A 6 7.33 -14.43 10.93
N ALA A 7 6.86 -14.66 12.17
CA ALA A 7 5.46 -15.02 12.42
C ALA A 7 4.50 -13.86 12.13
N LEU A 8 4.86 -12.63 12.52
CA LEU A 8 4.10 -11.41 12.23
C LEU A 8 3.98 -11.17 10.72
N ASP A 9 5.10 -11.27 9.99
CA ASP A 9 5.12 -11.10 8.54
C ASP A 9 4.26 -12.17 7.82
N ARG A 10 4.40 -13.45 8.22
CA ARG A 10 3.56 -14.54 7.69
C ARG A 10 2.07 -14.35 7.99
N GLY A 11 1.73 -13.80 9.15
CA GLY A 11 0.35 -13.49 9.52
C GLY A 11 -0.24 -12.31 8.74
N LEU A 12 0.60 -11.33 8.37
CA LEU A 12 0.19 -10.12 7.66
C LEU A 12 0.06 -10.34 6.14
N SER A 13 0.90 -11.20 5.57
CA SER A 13 0.90 -11.54 4.14
C SER A 13 -0.47 -11.92 3.55
N PRO A 14 -1.30 -12.79 4.16
CA PRO A 14 -2.62 -13.11 3.62
C PRO A 14 -3.58 -11.91 3.65
N ILE A 15 -3.45 -11.03 4.65
CA ILE A 15 -4.28 -9.82 4.76
C ILE A 15 -3.91 -8.83 3.65
N GLU A 16 -2.61 -8.60 3.43
CA GLU A 16 -2.10 -7.76 2.34
C GLU A 16 -2.55 -8.28 0.96
N ARG A 17 -2.45 -9.60 0.74
CA ARG A 17 -2.92 -10.24 -0.49
C ARG A 17 -4.43 -10.12 -0.68
N GLY A 18 -5.21 -10.27 0.40
CA GLY A 18 -6.65 -10.09 0.36
C GLY A 18 -7.04 -8.67 -0.05
N PHE A 19 -6.37 -7.65 0.50
CA PHE A 19 -6.56 -6.25 0.12
C PHE A 19 -6.16 -6.00 -1.34
N ALA A 20 -5.04 -6.55 -1.81
CA ALA A 20 -4.60 -6.42 -3.20
C ALA A 20 -5.59 -7.09 -4.18
N LEU A 21 -6.11 -8.27 -3.86
CA LEU A 21 -7.13 -8.95 -4.67
C LEU A 21 -8.43 -8.14 -4.72
N LEU A 22 -8.86 -7.59 -3.59
CA LEU A 22 -10.04 -6.74 -3.55
C LEU A 22 -9.85 -5.47 -4.39
N ALA A 23 -8.66 -4.86 -4.34
CA ALA A 23 -8.30 -3.71 -5.19
C ALA A 23 -8.39 -4.07 -6.68
N GLY A 24 -7.85 -5.23 -7.08
CA GLY A 24 -7.95 -5.72 -8.45
C GLY A 24 -9.39 -5.96 -8.90
N LEU A 25 -10.22 -6.53 -8.03
CA LEU A 25 -11.65 -6.76 -8.30
C LEU A 25 -12.41 -5.43 -8.44
N CYS A 26 -12.14 -4.46 -7.57
CA CYS A 26 -12.68 -3.10 -7.70
C CYS A 26 -12.26 -2.44 -9.02
N ALA A 27 -11.01 -2.61 -9.45
CA ALA A 27 -10.53 -2.07 -10.73
C ALA A 27 -11.27 -2.69 -11.93
N MET A 28 -11.51 -4.01 -11.91
CA MET A 28 -12.32 -4.67 -12.95
C MET A 28 -13.76 -4.14 -12.98
N LEU A 29 -14.38 -3.91 -11.81
CA LEU A 29 -15.71 -3.34 -11.71
C LEU A 29 -15.78 -1.91 -12.26
N VAL A 30 -14.80 -1.07 -11.93
CA VAL A 30 -14.70 0.29 -12.49
C VAL A 30 -14.59 0.24 -14.01
N MET A 31 -13.73 -0.61 -14.55
CA MET A 31 -13.58 -0.76 -16.00
C MET A 31 -14.89 -1.19 -16.67
N ALA A 32 -15.59 -2.17 -16.09
CA ALA A 32 -16.88 -2.63 -16.61
C ALA A 32 -17.95 -1.53 -16.55
N MET A 33 -18.03 -0.75 -15.47
CA MET A 33 -18.96 0.38 -15.36
C MET A 33 -18.68 1.45 -16.41
N VAL A 34 -17.41 1.83 -16.60
CA VAL A 34 -17.04 2.84 -17.60
C VAL A 34 -17.37 2.35 -19.01
N CYS A 35 -17.09 1.09 -19.33
CA CYS A 35 -17.49 0.50 -20.62
C CYS A 35 -19.02 0.50 -20.81
N ALA A 36 -19.78 0.13 -19.78
CA ALA A 36 -21.24 0.16 -19.82
C ALA A 36 -21.79 1.58 -20.00
N GLU A 37 -21.16 2.59 -19.39
CA GLU A 37 -21.53 4.00 -19.55
C GLU A 37 -21.32 4.47 -20.99
N VAL A 38 -20.15 4.17 -21.58
CA VAL A 38 -19.84 4.53 -22.97
C VAL A 38 -20.81 3.86 -23.95
N LEU A 39 -21.10 2.58 -23.76
CA LEU A 39 -22.06 1.84 -24.58
C LEU A 39 -23.49 2.37 -24.40
N GLY A 40 -23.91 2.65 -23.17
CA GLY A 40 -25.22 3.23 -22.86
C GLY A 40 -25.42 4.60 -23.50
N ARG A 41 -24.39 5.45 -23.48
CA ARG A 41 -24.42 6.75 -24.15
C ARG A 41 -24.51 6.60 -25.66
N SER A 42 -23.80 5.63 -26.24
CA SER A 42 -23.77 5.41 -27.69
C SER A 42 -25.04 4.75 -28.24
N LEU A 43 -25.71 3.89 -27.47
CA LEU A 43 -26.85 3.09 -27.94
C LEU A 43 -28.21 3.64 -27.49
N PHE A 44 -28.29 4.19 -26.28
CA PHE A 44 -29.56 4.60 -25.65
C PHE A 44 -29.69 6.11 -25.46
N ASN A 45 -28.65 6.89 -25.82
CA ASN A 45 -28.58 8.35 -25.63
C ASN A 45 -28.94 8.81 -24.21
N HIS A 46 -28.79 7.91 -23.23
CA HIS A 46 -29.15 8.12 -21.83
C HIS A 46 -27.89 7.91 -20.99
N PRO A 47 -27.19 8.98 -20.57
CA PRO A 47 -26.03 8.84 -19.69
C PRO A 47 -26.48 8.35 -18.31
N PHE A 48 -25.70 7.42 -17.73
CA PHE A 48 -25.89 7.01 -16.35
C PHE A 48 -25.39 8.14 -15.43
N ARG A 49 -26.30 8.78 -14.68
CA ARG A 49 -25.97 9.83 -13.72
C ARG A 49 -25.37 9.22 -12.45
N GLY A 50 -24.34 9.88 -11.90
CA GLY A 50 -23.69 9.46 -10.66
C GLY A 50 -22.62 8.37 -10.76
N THR A 51 -22.25 7.91 -11.96
CA THR A 51 -21.12 6.98 -12.13
C THR A 51 -19.79 7.59 -11.64
N ILE A 52 -19.62 8.92 -11.79
CA ILE A 52 -18.43 9.65 -11.34
C ILE A 52 -18.21 9.48 -9.83
N ASP A 53 -19.26 9.66 -9.02
CA ASP A 53 -19.22 9.54 -7.55
C ASP A 53 -18.76 8.14 -7.11
N ILE A 54 -19.27 7.10 -7.78
CA ILE A 54 -18.93 5.70 -7.49
C ILE A 54 -17.48 5.39 -7.91
N VAL A 55 -17.09 5.83 -9.10
CA VAL A 55 -15.73 5.63 -9.62
C VAL A 55 -14.71 6.36 -8.75
N GLU A 56 -14.99 7.58 -8.31
CA GLU A 56 -14.11 8.34 -7.40
C GLU A 56 -13.88 7.59 -6.08
N GLN A 57 -14.95 7.08 -5.46
CA GLN A 57 -14.84 6.34 -4.22
C GLN A 57 -14.08 5.00 -4.41
N LEU A 58 -14.32 4.30 -5.52
CA LEU A 58 -13.61 3.07 -5.86
C LEU A 58 -12.13 3.33 -6.19
N MET A 59 -11.79 4.44 -6.85
CA MET A 59 -10.38 4.81 -7.12
C MET A 59 -9.59 4.98 -5.83
N ALA A 60 -10.17 5.66 -4.84
CA ALA A 60 -9.54 5.80 -3.53
C ALA A 60 -9.29 4.44 -2.85
N ILE A 61 -10.26 3.51 -2.96
CA ILE A 61 -10.14 2.14 -2.42
C ILE A 61 -9.04 1.36 -3.15
N ILE A 62 -9.02 1.39 -4.48
CA ILE A 62 -8.04 0.66 -5.31
C ILE A 62 -6.61 1.09 -4.94
N VAL A 63 -6.36 2.40 -4.91
CA VAL A 63 -5.02 2.96 -4.60
C VAL A 63 -4.61 2.62 -3.18
N ALA A 64 -5.50 2.82 -2.21
CA ALA A 64 -5.17 2.60 -0.81
C ALA A 64 -4.95 1.12 -0.49
N MET A 65 -5.79 0.21 -0.98
CA MET A 65 -5.70 -1.21 -0.65
C MET A 65 -4.46 -1.89 -1.25
N GLY A 66 -3.98 -1.45 -2.41
CA GLY A 66 -2.77 -2.00 -3.03
C GLY A 66 -1.46 -1.61 -2.34
N ILE A 67 -1.45 -0.51 -1.58
CA ILE A 67 -0.20 0.14 -1.15
C ILE A 67 0.66 -0.74 -0.21
N ALA A 68 0.01 -1.44 0.73
CA ALA A 68 0.72 -2.29 1.69
C ALA A 68 1.34 -3.52 1.00
N TYR A 69 0.63 -4.10 0.04
CA TYR A 69 1.12 -5.23 -0.75
C TYR A 69 2.32 -4.83 -1.64
N CYS A 70 2.25 -3.66 -2.29
CA CYS A 70 3.39 -3.14 -3.06
C CYS A 70 4.62 -2.87 -2.19
N GLN A 71 4.43 -2.30 -1.00
CA GLN A 71 5.52 -2.07 -0.04
C GLN A 71 6.14 -3.39 0.47
N SER A 72 5.32 -4.43 0.61
CA SER A 72 5.71 -5.77 1.05
C SER A 72 6.65 -6.47 0.08
N HIS A 73 6.40 -6.32 -1.22
CA HIS A 73 7.20 -6.91 -2.30
C HIS A 73 8.30 -5.98 -2.82
N PHE A 74 8.57 -4.87 -2.13
CA PHE A 74 9.49 -3.82 -2.61
C PHE A 74 9.18 -3.32 -4.04
N GLY A 75 7.92 -3.42 -4.48
CA GLY A 75 7.50 -3.01 -5.83
C GLY A 75 7.48 -1.50 -6.07
N ASN A 76 7.73 -0.70 -5.03
CA ASN A 76 7.97 0.73 -5.17
C ASN A 76 9.37 0.95 -5.76
N VAL A 77 9.46 1.76 -6.83
CA VAL A 77 10.73 2.07 -7.50
C VAL A 77 11.79 2.47 -6.48
N ARG A 78 12.74 1.56 -6.23
CA ARG A 78 13.86 1.74 -5.28
C ARG A 78 15.14 2.01 -6.04
N MET A 79 15.83 3.07 -5.64
CA MET A 79 17.16 3.36 -6.17
C MET A 79 18.19 2.47 -5.47
N THR A 80 18.56 1.34 -6.08
CA THR A 80 19.57 0.42 -5.54
C THR A 80 21.01 0.84 -5.85
N LEU A 81 21.21 1.83 -6.73
CA LEU A 81 22.54 2.25 -7.23
C LEU A 81 23.52 2.69 -6.12
N LEU A 82 22.99 3.33 -5.06
CA LEU A 82 23.80 3.78 -3.92
C LEU A 82 23.95 2.69 -2.85
N SER A 83 22.92 1.84 -2.69
CA SER A 83 22.93 0.70 -1.77
C SER A 83 23.89 -0.40 -2.21
N ASN A 84 23.97 -0.69 -3.52
CA ASN A 84 24.85 -1.69 -4.11
C ASN A 84 26.35 -1.36 -3.97
N ARG A 85 26.70 -0.10 -3.67
CA ARG A 85 28.11 0.30 -3.41
C ARG A 85 28.49 0.25 -1.92
N LEU A 86 27.52 0.08 -1.02
CA LEU A 86 27.74 0.03 0.41
C LEU A 86 27.73 -1.42 0.89
N ASN A 87 28.77 -1.84 1.59
CA ASN A 87 28.89 -3.20 2.09
C ASN A 87 28.60 -3.29 3.60
N GLY A 88 27.83 -4.31 4.00
CA GLY A 88 27.62 -4.66 5.41
C GLY A 88 26.76 -3.66 6.17
N ARG A 89 27.31 -3.04 7.22
CA ARG A 89 26.54 -2.20 8.15
C ARG A 89 26.06 -0.88 7.54
N ALA A 90 26.84 -0.29 6.64
CA ALA A 90 26.49 0.99 6.02
C ALA A 90 25.26 0.88 5.12
N GLN A 91 25.10 -0.28 4.44
CA GLN A 91 23.92 -0.59 3.63
C GLN A 91 22.66 -0.61 4.51
N TRP A 92 22.68 -1.39 5.59
CA TRP A 92 21.55 -1.49 6.52
C TRP A 92 21.23 -0.18 7.24
N LEU A 93 22.22 0.68 7.50
CA LEU A 93 21.99 2.00 8.06
C LEU A 93 21.24 2.92 7.08
N SER A 94 21.65 2.91 5.81
CA SER A 94 20.94 3.68 4.76
C SER A 94 19.50 3.19 4.57
N GLU A 95 19.30 1.87 4.65
CA GLU A 95 17.97 1.26 4.55
C GLU A 95 17.08 1.61 5.74
N THR A 96 17.64 1.54 6.95
CA THR A 96 16.93 1.93 8.18
C THR A 96 16.51 3.39 8.12
N PHE A 97 17.37 4.26 7.60
CA PHE A 97 17.05 5.68 7.44
C PHE A 97 15.92 5.90 6.42
N ALA A 98 15.95 5.22 5.27
CA ALA A 98 14.89 5.28 4.27
C ALA A 98 13.54 4.79 4.84
N LEU A 99 13.55 3.65 5.54
CA LEU A 99 12.37 3.09 6.20
C LEU A 99 11.86 3.97 7.34
N LEU A 100 12.74 4.65 8.07
CA LEU A 100 12.37 5.59 9.12
C LEU A 100 11.61 6.79 8.54
N ILE A 101 12.09 7.35 7.43
CA ILE A 101 11.39 8.45 6.74
C ILE A 101 10.04 7.97 6.23
N ALA A 102 10.00 6.81 5.56
CA ALA A 102 8.75 6.22 5.09
C ALA A 102 7.75 5.99 6.23
N TRP A 103 8.23 5.54 7.39
CA TRP A 103 7.42 5.33 8.59
C TRP A 103 6.84 6.64 9.13
N LEU A 104 7.64 7.70 9.22
CA LEU A 104 7.19 9.02 9.66
C LEU A 104 6.13 9.60 8.72
N VAL A 105 6.33 9.48 7.40
CA VAL A 105 5.36 9.91 6.40
C VAL A 105 4.07 9.10 6.50
N ALA A 106 4.17 7.76 6.58
CA ALA A 106 3.01 6.88 6.76
C ALA A 106 2.24 7.20 8.04
N LEU A 107 2.93 7.51 9.14
CA LEU A 107 2.31 7.91 10.41
C LEU A 107 1.56 9.25 10.27
N ALA A 108 2.18 10.25 9.63
CA ALA A 108 1.55 11.54 9.38
C ALA A 108 0.31 11.41 8.50
N LEU A 109 0.38 10.61 7.43
CA LEU A 109 -0.76 10.33 6.53
C LEU A 109 -1.88 9.57 7.25
N THR A 110 -1.54 8.54 8.03
CA THR A 110 -2.53 7.76 8.80
C THR A 110 -3.24 8.65 9.81
N LYS A 111 -2.50 9.49 10.54
CA LYS A 111 -3.07 10.47 11.47
C LYS A 111 -3.99 11.46 10.75
N GLY A 112 -3.53 12.03 9.63
CA GLY A 112 -4.33 12.96 8.83
C GLY A 112 -5.63 12.32 8.33
N SER A 113 -5.54 11.10 7.81
CA SER A 113 -6.69 10.31 7.34
C SER A 113 -7.68 10.00 8.46
N TYR A 114 -7.19 9.59 9.64
CA TYR A 114 -8.02 9.34 10.81
C TYR A 114 -8.74 10.60 11.31
N LEU A 115 -8.06 11.75 11.35
CA LEU A 115 -8.71 13.02 11.67
C LEU A 115 -9.79 13.38 10.63
N ASN A 116 -9.52 13.12 9.36
CA ASN A 116 -10.50 13.33 8.29
C ASN A 116 -11.72 12.42 8.45
N LEU A 117 -11.52 11.14 8.79
CA LEU A 117 -12.58 10.19 9.08
C LEU A 117 -13.47 10.68 10.24
N MET A 118 -12.85 11.12 11.34
CA MET A 118 -13.58 11.64 12.49
C MET A 118 -14.39 12.90 12.17
N ARG A 119 -13.87 13.77 11.29
CA ARG A 119 -14.61 14.94 10.79
C ARG A 119 -15.78 14.52 9.91
N ALA A 120 -15.56 13.58 8.99
CA ALA A 120 -16.60 13.06 8.10
C ALA A 120 -17.76 12.40 8.89
N LEU A 121 -17.43 11.64 9.95
CA LEU A 121 -18.42 11.01 10.83
C LEU A 121 -19.23 12.04 11.66
N ARG A 122 -18.62 13.15 12.07
CA ARG A 122 -19.28 14.17 12.90
C ARG A 122 -20.14 15.13 12.09
N ASN A 123 -19.62 15.59 10.95
CA ASN A 123 -20.25 16.65 10.19
C ASN A 123 -21.28 16.13 9.19
N GLY A 124 -21.23 14.82 8.86
CA GLY A 124 -21.91 14.29 7.69
C GLY A 124 -21.26 14.81 6.41
N GLY A 125 -21.22 13.97 5.38
CA GLY A 125 -20.63 14.32 4.10
C GLY A 125 -21.15 13.37 3.04
N ASP A 126 -21.85 13.93 2.07
CA ASP A 126 -22.54 13.22 0.99
C ASP A 126 -21.84 13.54 -0.34
N THR A 127 -21.69 12.57 -1.23
CA THR A 127 -21.21 12.83 -2.60
C THR A 127 -22.21 13.71 -3.38
N PRO A 128 -21.76 14.57 -4.30
CA PRO A 128 -22.62 15.64 -4.85
C PRO A 128 -23.86 15.15 -5.61
N GLU A 129 -23.79 13.98 -6.25
CA GLU A 129 -24.86 13.50 -7.14
C GLU A 129 -25.70 12.39 -6.51
N ILE A 130 -25.07 11.30 -6.04
CA ILE A 130 -25.79 10.14 -5.46
C ILE A 130 -26.01 10.29 -3.94
N ARG A 131 -25.36 11.26 -3.31
CA ARG A 131 -25.40 11.47 -1.85
C ARG A 131 -24.96 10.26 -1.04
N ILE A 132 -23.94 9.56 -1.53
CA ILE A 132 -23.33 8.44 -0.82
C ILE A 132 -22.52 8.99 0.37
N PRO A 133 -22.55 8.35 1.54
CA PRO A 133 -21.74 8.78 2.66
C PRO A 133 -20.23 8.65 2.35
N LEU A 134 -19.51 9.77 2.40
CA LEU A 134 -18.07 9.84 2.12
C LEU A 134 -17.22 9.08 3.13
N TRP A 135 -17.72 8.89 4.35
CA TRP A 135 -16.99 8.24 5.44
C TRP A 135 -16.56 6.81 5.11
N ILE A 136 -17.29 6.09 4.24
CA ILE A 136 -16.98 4.70 3.86
C ILE A 136 -15.63 4.65 3.14
N GLY A 137 -15.45 5.46 2.10
CA GLY A 137 -14.19 5.54 1.36
C GLY A 137 -13.03 5.98 2.25
N ILE A 138 -13.24 7.00 3.08
CA ILE A 138 -12.21 7.51 3.99
C ILE A 138 -11.83 6.46 5.05
N ALA A 139 -12.80 5.67 5.54
CA ALA A 139 -12.55 4.60 6.50
C ALA A 139 -11.66 3.50 5.90
N VAL A 140 -11.95 3.09 4.65
CA VAL A 140 -11.13 2.11 3.94
C VAL A 140 -9.71 2.62 3.74
N VAL A 141 -9.55 3.88 3.31
CA VAL A 141 -8.23 4.51 3.15
C VAL A 141 -7.48 4.55 4.49
N THR A 142 -8.15 4.93 5.58
CA THR A 142 -7.56 4.97 6.93
C THR A 142 -7.09 3.57 7.36
N CYS A 143 -7.90 2.53 7.10
CA CYS A 143 -7.56 1.15 7.41
C CYS A 143 -6.34 0.66 6.61
N ALA A 144 -6.30 0.94 5.31
CA ALA A 144 -5.18 0.54 4.45
C ALA A 144 -3.87 1.28 4.78
N LEU A 145 -3.94 2.57 5.14
CA LEU A 145 -2.79 3.31 5.67
C LEU A 145 -2.31 2.75 7.02
N GLY A 146 -3.23 2.32 7.88
CA GLY A 146 -2.89 1.60 9.11
C GLY A 146 -2.15 0.29 8.84
N LEU A 147 -2.60 -0.48 7.84
CA LEU A 147 -1.94 -1.71 7.40
C LEU A 147 -0.52 -1.42 6.87
N LEU A 148 -0.36 -0.36 6.05
CA LEU A 148 0.93 0.11 5.56
C LEU A 148 1.87 0.48 6.72
N LEU A 149 1.35 1.19 7.73
CA LEU A 149 2.14 1.59 8.90
C LEU A 149 2.65 0.37 9.68
N ILE A 150 1.81 -0.65 9.86
CA ILE A 150 2.20 -1.93 10.49
C ILE A 150 3.29 -2.59 9.64
N ARG A 151 3.11 -2.65 8.32
CA ARG A 151 4.08 -3.27 7.39
C ARG A 151 5.45 -2.60 7.47
N ILE A 152 5.50 -1.27 7.39
CA ILE A 152 6.76 -0.51 7.50
C ILE A 152 7.37 -0.67 8.90
N SER A 153 6.55 -0.78 9.95
CA SER A 153 7.06 -1.01 11.32
C SER A 153 7.80 -2.34 11.44
N ILE A 154 7.29 -3.40 10.81
CA ILE A 154 7.95 -4.72 10.75
C ILE A 154 9.28 -4.62 9.97
N GLN A 155 9.26 -3.98 8.79
CA GLN A 155 10.47 -3.77 7.97
C GLN A 155 11.54 -2.96 8.71
N LEU A 156 11.13 -1.89 9.42
CA LEU A 156 12.03 -1.04 10.20
C LEU A 156 12.65 -1.80 11.38
N ALA A 157 11.85 -2.58 12.11
CA ALA A 157 12.34 -3.41 13.21
C ALA A 157 13.37 -4.45 12.74
N GLU A 158 13.15 -5.02 11.55
CA GLU A 158 14.09 -5.97 10.96
C GLU A 158 15.37 -5.29 10.43
N ALA A 159 15.25 -4.13 9.79
CA ALA A 159 16.40 -3.33 9.34
C ALA A 159 17.30 -2.94 10.53
N LEU A 160 16.71 -2.43 11.63
CA LEU A 160 17.42 -2.13 12.89
C LEU A 160 18.19 -3.35 13.44
N ARG A 161 17.58 -4.53 13.35
CA ARG A 161 18.21 -5.78 13.78
C ARG A 161 19.40 -6.15 12.88
N LEU A 162 19.29 -5.94 11.57
CA LEU A 162 20.35 -6.24 10.60
C LEU A 162 21.51 -5.24 10.68
N VAL A 163 21.27 -4.00 11.13
CA VAL A 163 22.35 -3.06 11.51
C VAL A 163 23.19 -3.64 12.66
N ALA A 164 22.54 -4.23 13.67
CA ALA A 164 23.23 -4.86 14.80
C ALA A 164 23.94 -6.16 14.39
N GLN A 165 23.28 -7.02 13.59
CA GLN A 165 23.76 -8.33 13.15
C GLN A 165 23.67 -8.51 11.62
N PRO A 166 24.60 -7.95 10.85
CA PRO A 166 24.52 -7.91 9.38
C PRO A 166 24.65 -9.28 8.69
N LYS A 167 25.12 -10.31 9.41
CA LYS A 167 25.25 -11.69 8.89
C LYS A 167 24.03 -12.58 9.16
N SER A 168 22.99 -12.06 9.80
CA SER A 168 21.76 -12.82 10.03
C SER A 168 20.90 -12.81 8.77
N GLY A 169 20.46 -13.97 8.30
CA GLY A 169 19.40 -14.07 7.30
C GLY A 169 18.10 -13.39 7.79
N SER A 170 17.32 -12.88 6.83
CA SER A 170 16.06 -12.16 7.01
C SER A 170 14.99 -12.79 6.12
N SER A 171 13.80 -13.05 6.67
CA SER A 171 12.66 -13.52 5.87
C SER A 171 11.91 -12.37 5.19
N VAL A 172 11.93 -11.16 5.76
CA VAL A 172 11.22 -10.00 5.20
C VAL A 172 11.97 -9.37 4.03
N PHE A 173 13.30 -9.37 4.07
CA PHE A 173 14.14 -8.89 2.96
C PHE A 173 14.55 -10.02 1.99
N ALA A 174 13.94 -11.21 2.09
CA ALA A 174 14.25 -12.33 1.19
C ALA A 174 14.05 -11.95 -0.28
N HIS A 175 12.93 -11.31 -0.60
CA HIS A 175 12.62 -10.83 -1.97
C HIS A 175 13.65 -9.83 -2.51
N MET A 176 14.21 -8.97 -1.66
CA MET A 176 15.26 -8.02 -2.07
C MET A 176 16.57 -8.74 -2.45
N THR A 177 16.82 -9.91 -1.85
CA THR A 177 18.03 -10.70 -2.13
C THR A 177 17.87 -11.48 -3.43
N ASP A 178 16.67 -11.99 -3.71
CA ASP A 178 16.37 -12.71 -4.96
C ASP A 178 16.50 -11.81 -6.21
N ASP A 179 15.95 -10.58 -6.17
CA ASP A 179 16.05 -9.63 -7.30
C ASP A 179 17.50 -9.21 -7.62
N ALA A 180 18.37 -9.17 -6.60
CA ALA A 180 19.78 -8.85 -6.77
C ALA A 180 20.56 -9.99 -7.44
N ILE A 181 20.09 -11.23 -7.32
CA ILE A 181 20.69 -12.41 -7.97
C ILE A 181 20.25 -12.47 -9.43
N GLU A 182 18.97 -12.24 -9.73
CA GLU A 182 18.45 -12.28 -11.11
C GLU A 182 19.00 -11.17 -12.02
N THR A 183 19.39 -10.01 -11.46
CA THR A 183 19.86 -8.87 -12.24
C THR A 183 21.38 -8.85 -12.49
N ASN A 184 22.13 -9.86 -12.04
CA ASN A 184 23.55 -9.97 -12.34
C ASN A 184 23.76 -10.56 -13.75
N PRO A 185 24.13 -9.78 -14.77
CA PRO A 185 24.28 -10.27 -16.15
C PRO A 185 25.57 -11.06 -16.37
N TYR A 186 26.30 -11.39 -15.31
CA TYR A 186 27.62 -12.01 -15.33
C TYR A 186 27.68 -13.38 -14.63
N GLU A 187 26.53 -13.99 -14.34
CA GLU A 187 26.42 -15.44 -14.07
C GLU A 187 25.87 -16.19 -15.30
#